data_AF-A0A5M7QH84-F1
#
_entry.id   AF-A0A5M7QH84-F1
#
_cell.length_a   1.000
_cell.length_b   1.000
_cell.length_c   1.000
_cell.angle_alpha   90.00
_cell.angle_beta   90.00
_cell.angle_gamma   90.00
#
_symmetry.space_group_name_H-M   'P 1'
#
loop_
_entity.id
_entity.type
_entity.pdbx_description
1 polymer ?
#
loop_
_entity_poly.entity_id
_entity_poly.type
_entity_poly.pdbx_seq_one_letter_code
_entity_poly.pdbx_strand_id
1 'polypeptide(L)'
;MLKRYLMALTLLSLTASAYGSASVQREVNPIRHFRLTCQVNDNQAALHGTDCAAVGGDFAACNRATLTLTNNGPALTDRHWALYLSNVHQRLRVDHDQFRMTHLVGGLTRLEPTEKFTGLGAGESVQVPVVREYWQPFAHNRPDRAEDRLLASLRSRNDDLGR
;
A
#
# COMPACT_ATOMS: atom_id res chain seq x y z
N MET A 1 -40.21 -22.58 49.11
CA MET A 1 -38.75 -22.37 49.24
C MET A 1 -37.98 -22.68 47.95
N LEU A 2 -38.32 -23.75 47.20
CA LEU A 2 -37.61 -24.14 45.96
C LEU A 2 -37.75 -23.15 44.77
N LYS A 3 -38.83 -22.39 44.68
CA LYS A 3 -39.12 -21.44 43.58
C LYS A 3 -38.27 -20.15 43.62
N ARG A 4 -37.68 -19.82 44.78
CA ARG A 4 -36.81 -18.63 44.95
C ARG A 4 -35.36 -18.89 44.51
N TYR A 5 -34.93 -20.15 44.46
CA TYR A 5 -33.59 -20.51 44.01
C TYR A 5 -33.48 -20.63 42.47
N LEU A 6 -34.58 -20.90 41.77
CA LEU A 6 -34.57 -21.00 40.29
C LEU A 6 -34.41 -19.64 39.58
N MET A 7 -34.74 -18.52 40.23
CA MET A 7 -34.53 -17.18 39.66
C MET A 7 -33.09 -16.67 39.82
N ALA A 8 -32.28 -17.29 40.69
CA ALA A 8 -30.91 -16.86 40.94
C ALA A 8 -29.89 -17.49 39.97
N LEU A 9 -30.21 -18.63 39.35
CA LEU A 9 -29.29 -19.30 38.43
C LEU A 9 -29.30 -18.73 36.99
N THR A 10 -30.35 -18.01 36.57
CA THR A 10 -30.42 -17.43 35.22
C THR A 10 -29.67 -16.11 35.06
N LEU A 11 -29.25 -15.47 36.15
CA LEU A 11 -28.47 -14.23 36.12
C LEU A 11 -26.95 -14.46 36.04
N LEU A 12 -26.49 -15.71 36.21
CA LEU A 12 -25.06 -16.04 36.19
C LEU A 12 -24.56 -16.59 34.84
N SER A 13 -25.44 -16.71 33.84
CA SER A 13 -25.08 -17.20 32.50
C SER A 13 -24.91 -16.10 31.45
N LEU A 14 -25.09 -14.82 31.80
CA LEU A 14 -24.94 -13.70 30.84
C LEU A 14 -23.58 -12.97 30.89
N THR A 15 -22.65 -13.35 31.75
CA THR A 15 -21.34 -12.67 31.85
C THR A 15 -20.21 -13.35 31.09
N ALA A 16 -20.44 -14.49 30.44
CA ALA A 16 -19.40 -15.24 29.72
C ALA A 16 -19.19 -14.81 28.26
N SER A 17 -20.07 -14.00 27.67
CA SER A 17 -20.02 -13.65 26.24
C SER A 17 -19.33 -12.30 25.94
N ALA A 18 -18.82 -11.60 26.94
CA ALA A 18 -18.21 -10.28 26.76
C ALA A 18 -16.67 -10.27 26.72
N TYR A 19 -16.01 -11.43 26.86
CA TYR A 19 -14.62 -11.59 26.44
C TYR A 19 -14.59 -11.86 24.93
N GLY A 20 -15.16 -10.93 24.15
CA GLY A 20 -14.66 -10.75 22.80
C GLY A 20 -13.19 -10.44 22.98
N SER A 21 -12.32 -11.43 22.74
CA SER A 21 -10.89 -11.25 22.64
C SER A 21 -10.67 -10.16 21.61
N ALA A 22 -10.58 -8.91 22.07
CA ALA A 22 -9.89 -7.87 21.34
C ALA A 22 -8.42 -8.28 21.38
N SER A 23 -8.07 -9.33 20.64
CA SER A 23 -6.78 -9.40 20.00
C SER A 23 -6.76 -8.20 19.06
N VAL A 24 -6.48 -7.01 19.63
CA VAL A 24 -5.84 -5.94 18.89
C VAL A 24 -4.61 -6.63 18.37
N GLN A 25 -4.70 -7.09 17.12
CA GLN A 25 -3.64 -7.87 16.54
C GLN A 25 -2.40 -7.01 16.69
N ARG A 26 -1.42 -7.55 17.41
CA ARG A 26 -0.05 -7.09 17.29
C ARG A 26 0.44 -7.60 15.92
N GLU A 27 -0.31 -7.30 14.85
CA GLU A 27 0.06 -7.56 13.48
C GLU A 27 1.23 -6.61 13.24
N VAL A 28 2.43 -7.18 13.35
CA VAL A 28 3.66 -6.52 13.01
C VAL A 28 3.53 -6.20 11.52
N ASN A 29 3.08 -4.99 11.20
CA ASN A 29 2.96 -4.54 9.81
C ASN A 29 4.35 -4.67 9.17
N PRO A 30 4.56 -5.67 8.28
CA PRO A 30 5.89 -5.99 7.78
C PRO A 30 6.42 -4.88 6.86
N ILE A 31 5.53 -4.09 6.26
CA ILE A 31 5.87 -2.97 5.38
C ILE A 31 6.50 -1.81 6.16
N ARG A 32 6.36 -1.70 7.49
CA ARG A 32 6.89 -0.55 8.25
C ARG A 32 8.41 -0.33 8.10
N HIS A 33 9.13 -1.33 7.62
CA HIS A 33 10.57 -1.30 7.35
C HIS A 33 10.92 -0.91 5.91
N PHE A 34 9.93 -0.71 5.05
CA PHE A 34 10.14 -0.37 3.65
C PHE A 34 10.62 1.07 3.54
N ARG A 35 11.64 1.26 2.72
CA ARG A 35 12.03 2.56 2.19
C ARG A 35 11.58 2.60 0.74
N LEU A 36 10.88 3.67 0.38
CA LEU A 36 10.55 3.99 -1.00
C LEU A 36 11.42 5.17 -1.44
N THR A 37 12.05 5.05 -2.59
CA THR A 37 12.62 6.19 -3.31
C THR A 37 12.06 6.25 -4.70
N CYS A 38 12.11 7.44 -5.31
CA CYS A 38 11.70 7.65 -6.67
C CYS A 38 12.78 8.43 -7.40
N GLN A 39 13.17 7.94 -8.57
CA GLN A 39 14.04 8.65 -9.49
C GLN A 39 13.28 8.93 -10.78
N VAL A 40 13.21 10.20 -11.18
CA VAL A 40 12.68 10.55 -12.49
C VAL A 40 13.75 10.27 -13.53
N ASN A 41 13.44 9.43 -14.50
CA ASN A 41 14.36 9.04 -15.57
C ASN A 41 14.21 9.91 -16.80
N ASP A 42 12.98 10.34 -17.09
CA ASP A 42 12.65 11.11 -18.28
C ASP A 42 11.41 11.98 -18.02
N ASN A 43 11.59 13.29 -18.02
CA ASN A 43 10.51 14.27 -17.81
C ASN A 43 9.69 14.57 -19.07
N GLN A 44 10.10 14.08 -20.24
CA GLN A 44 9.48 14.36 -21.52
C GLN A 44 9.24 13.06 -22.29
N ALA A 45 8.67 12.07 -21.61
CA ALA A 45 8.63 10.69 -22.10
C ALA A 45 7.81 10.51 -23.38
N ALA A 46 6.89 11.43 -23.67
CA ALA A 46 6.17 11.51 -24.94
C ALA A 46 7.12 11.73 -26.13
N LEU A 47 8.14 12.59 -25.96
CA LEU A 47 9.13 12.89 -26.99
C LEU A 47 10.10 11.72 -27.23
N HIS A 48 10.16 10.77 -26.29
CA HIS A 48 11.07 9.62 -26.32
C HIS A 48 10.32 8.29 -26.44
N GLY A 49 9.19 8.30 -27.15
CA GLY A 49 8.50 7.08 -27.61
C GLY A 49 7.57 6.43 -26.59
N THR A 50 7.21 7.11 -25.49
CA THR A 50 6.07 6.69 -24.67
C THR A 50 4.79 7.17 -25.29
N ASP A 51 3.86 6.27 -25.56
CA ASP A 51 2.50 6.64 -25.91
C ASP A 51 1.76 7.12 -24.66
N CYS A 52 1.99 8.38 -24.28
CA CYS A 52 1.38 9.01 -23.11
C CYS A 52 -0.14 9.14 -23.27
N ALA A 53 -0.65 9.24 -24.51
CA ALA A 53 -2.08 9.30 -24.77
C ALA A 53 -2.76 7.96 -24.46
N ALA A 54 -2.16 6.85 -24.90
CA ALA A 54 -2.71 5.51 -24.66
C ALA A 54 -2.75 5.13 -23.17
N VAL A 55 -1.87 5.69 -22.34
CA VAL A 55 -1.88 5.49 -20.88
C VAL A 55 -2.75 6.51 -20.13
N GLY A 56 -3.48 7.37 -20.85
CA GLY A 56 -4.42 8.33 -20.25
C GLY A 56 -3.76 9.59 -19.68
N GLY A 57 -2.57 9.95 -20.14
CA GLY A 57 -1.93 11.21 -19.75
C GLY A 57 -2.62 12.41 -20.39
N ASP A 58 -3.02 13.38 -19.57
CA ASP A 58 -3.61 14.62 -20.07
C ASP A 58 -2.65 15.35 -21.00
N PHE A 59 -3.19 15.94 -22.07
CA PHE A 59 -2.44 16.52 -23.20
C PHE A 59 -1.39 15.59 -23.82
N ALA A 60 -1.54 14.26 -23.67
CA ALA A 60 -0.51 13.28 -24.02
C ALA A 60 0.86 13.58 -23.37
N ALA A 61 0.85 14.13 -22.16
CA ALA A 61 2.05 14.47 -21.39
C ALA A 61 2.29 13.45 -20.27
N CYS A 62 3.49 12.87 -20.23
CA CYS A 62 3.89 11.95 -19.18
C CYS A 62 5.40 11.93 -18.95
N ASN A 63 5.81 11.42 -17.79
CA ASN A 63 7.19 11.16 -17.41
C ASN A 63 7.39 9.68 -17.05
N ARG A 64 8.62 9.19 -17.22
CA ARG A 64 9.06 7.88 -16.74
C ARG A 64 9.87 8.05 -15.47
N ALA A 65 9.62 7.18 -14.50
CA ALA A 65 10.36 7.14 -13.26
C ALA A 65 10.55 5.70 -12.77
N THR A 66 11.54 5.52 -11.91
CA THR A 66 11.80 4.26 -11.22
C THR A 66 11.52 4.46 -9.74
N LEU A 67 10.58 3.67 -9.22
CA LEU A 67 10.39 3.51 -7.79
C LEU A 67 11.33 2.42 -7.29
N THR A 68 12.11 2.66 -6.24
CA THR A 68 12.92 1.63 -5.58
C THR A 68 12.33 1.32 -4.22
N LEU A 69 11.87 0.09 -4.04
CA LEU A 69 11.36 -0.42 -2.77
C LEU A 69 12.46 -1.24 -2.11
N THR A 70 12.96 -0.79 -0.96
CA THR A 70 13.98 -1.50 -0.18
C THR A 70 13.35 -2.05 1.11
N ASN A 71 13.46 -3.35 1.35
CA ASN A 71 13.03 -3.98 2.59
C ASN A 71 14.14 -3.90 3.65
N ASN A 72 14.04 -2.98 4.61
CA ASN A 72 15.00 -2.89 5.72
C ASN A 72 14.63 -3.78 6.92
N GLY A 73 13.72 -4.73 6.74
CA GLY A 73 13.26 -5.67 7.76
C GLY A 73 13.63 -7.12 7.43
N PRO A 74 13.00 -8.09 8.10
CA PRO A 74 13.09 -9.50 7.74
C PRO A 74 12.53 -9.76 6.33
N ALA A 75 12.90 -10.88 5.72
CA ALA A 75 12.36 -11.28 4.43
C ALA A 75 10.82 -11.29 4.44
N LEU A 76 10.21 -10.68 3.41
CA LEU A 76 8.77 -10.57 3.24
C LEU A 76 8.33 -11.47 2.09
N THR A 77 7.56 -12.50 2.38
CA THR A 77 6.96 -13.40 1.37
C THR A 77 5.45 -13.22 1.24
N ASP A 78 4.83 -12.51 2.19
CA ASP A 78 3.40 -12.24 2.17
C ASP A 78 3.00 -11.29 1.02
N ARG A 79 1.78 -11.47 0.51
CA ARG A 79 1.17 -10.69 -0.58
C ARG A 79 0.00 -9.81 -0.12
N HIS A 80 -0.45 -9.91 1.12
CA HIS A 80 -1.68 -9.29 1.64
C HIS A 80 -1.41 -7.90 2.21
N TRP A 81 -0.71 -7.09 1.44
CA TRP A 81 -0.18 -5.82 1.89
C TRP A 81 -0.30 -4.78 0.78
N ALA A 82 -0.37 -3.51 1.16
CA ALA A 82 -0.45 -2.41 0.21
C ALA A 82 0.32 -1.18 0.68
N LEU A 83 0.89 -0.45 -0.28
CA LEU A 83 1.47 0.87 -0.08
C LEU A 83 0.53 1.93 -0.65
N TYR A 84 0.09 2.85 0.20
CA TYR A 84 -0.70 4.01 -0.21
C TYR A 84 0.24 5.18 -0.47
N LEU A 85 0.20 5.67 -1.70
CA LEU A 85 1.16 6.64 -2.23
C LEU A 85 0.42 7.88 -2.72
N SER A 86 0.68 9.01 -2.05
CA SER A 86 0.23 10.35 -2.42
C SER A 86 1.18 10.95 -3.47
N ASN A 87 0.62 11.59 -4.50
CA ASN A 87 1.36 12.39 -5.47
C ASN A 87 0.45 13.49 -6.05
N VAL A 88 1.03 14.61 -6.48
CA VAL A 88 0.29 15.67 -7.19
C VAL A 88 -0.17 15.26 -8.59
N HIS A 89 0.53 14.32 -9.23
CA HIS A 89 0.22 13.79 -10.55
C HIS A 89 -0.19 12.32 -10.46
N GLN A 90 -1.14 11.91 -11.29
CA GLN A 90 -1.57 10.51 -11.30
C GLN A 90 -0.44 9.59 -11.77
N ARG A 91 -0.36 8.40 -11.17
CA ARG A 91 0.48 7.33 -11.71
C ARG A 91 -0.36 6.51 -12.68
N LEU A 92 0.01 6.57 -13.95
CA LEU A 92 -0.76 6.06 -15.07
C LEU A 92 -0.52 4.57 -15.32
N ARG A 93 0.72 4.10 -15.07
CA ARG A 93 1.10 2.71 -15.33
C ARG A 93 2.23 2.23 -14.43
N VAL A 94 2.22 0.93 -14.12
CA VAL A 94 3.34 0.18 -13.53
C VAL A 94 3.83 -0.81 -14.57
N ASP A 95 5.13 -0.74 -14.86
CA ASP A 95 5.80 -1.63 -15.81
C ASP A 95 6.60 -2.71 -15.06
N HIS A 96 5.90 -3.43 -14.17
CA HIS A 96 6.46 -4.53 -13.37
C HIS A 96 5.37 -5.55 -13.01
N ASP A 97 5.58 -6.84 -13.29
CA ASP A 97 4.50 -7.83 -13.23
C ASP A 97 4.20 -8.36 -11.82
N GLN A 98 5.14 -8.25 -10.89
CA GLN A 98 4.92 -8.55 -9.47
C GLN A 98 4.11 -7.49 -8.71
N PHE A 99 3.85 -6.32 -9.32
CA PHE A 99 3.12 -5.23 -8.67
C PHE A 99 1.98 -4.73 -9.53
N ARG A 100 0.92 -4.27 -8.86
CA ARG A 100 -0.20 -3.58 -9.48
C ARG A 100 -0.39 -2.24 -8.77
N MET A 101 -0.67 -1.20 -9.55
CA MET A 101 -1.09 0.08 -9.01
C MET A 101 -2.52 0.39 -9.38
N THR A 102 -3.30 0.83 -8.39
CA THR A 102 -4.71 1.19 -8.53
C THR A 102 -4.87 2.64 -8.11
N HIS A 103 -5.46 3.47 -8.97
CA HIS A 103 -5.90 4.81 -8.58
C HIS A 103 -7.09 4.72 -7.62
N LEU A 104 -7.10 5.55 -6.58
CA LEU A 104 -8.19 5.58 -5.60
C LEU A 104 -8.99 6.87 -5.75
N VAL A 105 -8.39 8.01 -5.40
CA VAL A 105 -9.05 9.31 -5.42
C VAL A 105 -8.00 10.41 -5.44
N GLY A 106 -8.24 11.48 -6.23
CA GLY A 106 -7.31 12.59 -6.36
C GLY A 106 -5.89 12.10 -6.70
N GLY A 107 -4.92 12.48 -5.87
CA GLY A 107 -3.52 12.06 -5.97
C GLY A 107 -3.17 10.73 -5.30
N LEU A 108 -4.14 10.03 -4.71
CA LEU A 108 -3.91 8.81 -3.94
C LEU A 108 -3.98 7.57 -4.82
N THR A 109 -2.94 6.75 -4.72
CA THR A 109 -2.82 5.47 -5.44
C THR A 109 -2.37 4.37 -4.49
N ARG A 110 -2.75 3.13 -4.78
CA ARG A 110 -2.39 1.94 -4.01
C ARG A 110 -1.47 1.04 -4.85
N LEU A 111 -0.28 0.75 -4.35
CA LEU A 111 0.63 -0.24 -4.92
C LEU A 111 0.53 -1.54 -4.10
N GLU A 112 0.25 -2.65 -4.75
CA GLU A 112 0.03 -3.95 -4.12
C GLU A 112 0.76 -5.08 -4.89
N PRO A 113 1.20 -6.15 -4.21
CA PRO A 113 1.69 -7.35 -4.86
C PRO A 113 0.64 -8.00 -5.76
N THR A 114 1.10 -8.62 -6.85
CA THR A 114 0.30 -9.56 -7.63
C THR A 114 0.60 -11.00 -7.20
N GLU A 115 -0.10 -11.96 -7.81
CA GLU A 115 0.18 -13.39 -7.64
C GLU A 115 1.61 -13.79 -8.02
N LYS A 116 2.27 -12.99 -8.88
CA LYS A 116 3.65 -13.21 -9.32
C LYS A 116 4.69 -12.72 -8.31
N PHE A 117 4.29 -12.05 -7.24
CA PHE A 117 5.23 -11.59 -6.23
C PHE A 117 5.90 -12.77 -5.53
N THR A 118 7.23 -12.84 -5.64
CA THR A 118 8.06 -13.91 -5.08
C THR A 118 8.61 -13.61 -3.70
N GLY A 119 8.36 -12.41 -3.19
CA GLY A 119 8.93 -11.92 -1.94
C GLY A 119 10.03 -10.88 -2.15
N LEU A 120 10.42 -10.24 -1.04
CA LEU A 120 11.57 -9.35 -0.96
C LEU A 120 12.40 -9.73 0.27
N GLY A 121 13.62 -10.20 0.05
CA GLY A 121 14.58 -10.57 1.07
C GLY A 121 14.96 -9.43 2.02
N ALA A 122 15.62 -9.78 3.12
CA ALA A 122 16.10 -8.78 4.07
C ALA A 122 17.22 -7.93 3.42
N GLY A 123 17.04 -6.61 3.41
CA GLY A 123 17.94 -5.66 2.74
C GLY A 123 17.79 -5.60 1.22
N GLU A 124 16.95 -6.44 0.62
CA GLU A 124 16.75 -6.48 -0.82
C GLU A 124 16.01 -5.25 -1.31
N SER A 125 16.33 -4.83 -2.54
CA SER A 125 15.64 -3.76 -3.24
C SER A 125 15.09 -4.23 -4.58
N VAL A 126 13.88 -3.81 -4.91
CA VAL A 126 13.27 -4.01 -6.23
C VAL A 126 13.00 -2.68 -6.89
N GLN A 127 13.28 -2.61 -8.19
CA GLN A 127 12.99 -1.45 -9.04
C GLN A 127 11.67 -1.68 -9.76
N VAL A 128 10.77 -0.71 -9.63
CA VAL A 128 9.42 -0.74 -10.20
C VAL A 128 9.31 0.47 -11.13
N PRO A 129 9.54 0.29 -12.44
CA PRO A 129 9.37 1.35 -13.41
C PRO A 129 7.89 1.77 -13.50
N VAL A 130 7.65 3.07 -13.59
CA VAL A 130 6.31 3.65 -13.66
C VAL A 130 6.22 4.75 -14.72
N VAL A 131 5.04 4.90 -15.31
CA VAL A 131 4.66 6.05 -16.11
C VAL A 131 3.70 6.91 -15.31
N ARG A 132 3.93 8.22 -15.29
CA ARG A 132 3.11 9.18 -14.54
C ARG A 132 2.75 10.35 -15.39
N GLU A 133 1.65 10.98 -15.04
CA GLU A 133 1.13 12.15 -15.73
C GLU A 133 2.09 13.34 -15.65
N TYR A 134 2.09 14.17 -16.70
CA TYR A 134 2.87 15.40 -16.80
C TYR A 134 4.38 15.22 -16.62
N TRP A 135 5.04 16.13 -15.92
CA TRP A 135 6.48 16.20 -15.66
C TRP A 135 6.72 16.59 -14.21
N GLN A 136 7.91 16.30 -13.69
CA GLN A 136 8.33 16.68 -12.35
C GLN A 136 9.62 17.51 -12.47
N PRO A 137 9.50 18.84 -12.65
CA PRO A 137 10.62 19.69 -13.05
C PRO A 137 11.60 19.97 -11.91
N PHE A 138 11.15 19.82 -10.67
CA PHE A 138 11.97 19.95 -9.48
C PHE A 138 12.15 18.58 -8.84
N ALA A 139 13.39 18.18 -8.63
CA ALA A 139 13.67 17.13 -7.67
C ALA A 139 13.20 17.65 -6.31
N HIS A 140 12.14 17.06 -5.77
CA HIS A 140 11.85 17.27 -4.37
C HIS A 140 13.01 16.63 -3.62
N ASN A 141 13.89 17.43 -3.05
CA ASN A 141 15.05 16.93 -2.30
C ASN A 141 14.64 16.39 -0.92
N ARG A 142 13.34 16.35 -0.64
CA ARG A 142 12.83 15.39 0.33
C ARG A 142 12.86 14.05 -0.40
N PRO A 143 13.46 12.97 0.16
CA PRO A 143 13.06 11.64 -0.30
C PRO A 143 11.54 11.65 -0.36
N ASP A 144 10.95 10.90 -1.28
CA ASP A 144 9.56 10.50 -1.14
C ASP A 144 9.46 9.74 0.20
N ARG A 145 9.51 10.46 1.32
CA ARG A 145 8.78 10.14 2.51
C ARG A 145 7.39 10.08 1.92
N ALA A 146 6.95 8.86 1.59
CA ALA A 146 5.58 8.47 1.78
C ALA A 146 5.09 9.34 2.93
N GLU A 147 4.23 10.32 2.62
CA GLU A 147 3.90 11.40 3.55
C GLU A 147 3.49 10.74 4.86
N ASP A 148 4.44 10.84 5.78
CA ASP A 148 4.65 10.03 6.95
C ASP A 148 4.57 8.51 6.83
N ARG A 149 5.32 7.87 7.73
CA ARG A 149 5.12 6.50 8.21
C ARG A 149 3.64 6.19 8.59
N LEU A 150 2.75 7.20 8.58
CA LEU A 150 1.31 7.13 8.72
C LEU A 150 0.59 6.40 7.56
N LEU A 151 0.95 6.57 6.28
CA LEU A 151 0.19 5.91 5.20
C LEU A 151 0.61 4.46 4.93
N ALA A 152 1.87 4.10 5.20
CA ALA A 152 2.29 2.69 5.23
C ALA A 152 1.64 1.90 6.39
N SER A 153 1.01 2.60 7.34
CA SER A 153 0.26 1.99 8.46
C SER A 153 -1.21 1.73 8.17
N LEU A 154 -1.76 2.18 7.03
CA LEU A 154 -3.18 2.04 6.76
C LEU A 154 -3.54 0.66 6.19
N ARG A 155 -3.79 -0.24 7.16
CA ARG A 155 -4.58 -1.49 7.13
C ARG A 155 -4.07 -2.61 6.20
N SER A 156 -3.74 -3.75 6.82
CA SER A 156 -3.70 -5.02 6.10
C SER A 156 -5.09 -5.30 5.52
N ARG A 157 -5.13 -6.00 4.38
CA ARG A 157 -6.37 -6.26 3.65
C ARG A 157 -7.39 -7.12 4.42
N ASN A 158 -7.03 -7.61 5.61
CA ASN A 158 -7.87 -8.43 6.46
C ASN A 158 -9.07 -7.68 7.07
N ASP A 159 -9.03 -6.35 7.11
CA ASP A 159 -10.14 -5.53 7.65
C ASP A 159 -11.34 -5.39 6.69
N ASP A 160 -11.14 -5.59 5.38
CA ASP A 160 -12.18 -5.35 4.37
C ASP A 160 -13.08 -6.57 4.11
N LEU A 161 -12.75 -7.74 4.65
CA LEU A 161 -13.58 -8.96 4.57
C LEU A 161 -14.52 -9.15 5.77
N GLY A 162 -14.63 -8.13 6.63
CA GLY A 162 -15.47 -8.12 7.82
C GLY A 162 -16.69 -7.21 7.70
N ARG A 163 -17.56 -7.43 6.71
CA ARG A 163 -18.98 -7.06 6.80
C ARG A 163 -19.85 -7.80 5.79
#